data_AF-A0AAD1VK47-F1
#
_entry.id   AF-A0AAD1VK47-F1
#
_cell.length_a   1.000
_cell.length_b   1.000
_cell.length_c   1.000
_cell.angle_alpha   90.00
_cell.angle_beta   90.00
_cell.angle_gamma   90.00
#
_symmetry.space_group_name_H-M   'P 1'
#
loop_
_entity.id
_entity.type
_entity.pdbx_description
1 polymer ?
#
loop_
_entity_poly.entity_id
_entity_poly.type
_entity_poly.pdbx_seq_one_letter_code
_entity_poly.pdbx_strand_id
1 'polypeptide(L)'
;MSDTVFQHFLLQGKQDPFLVADLGQVVYRHRLLMQELPRVKPFYAVKCNNSKEVLWTLAALGTRFDCASKSEIDLVLSIGVQADDIIYANPCKQVSYIQHAARHGVRKMTFDCESELVKIAEYYPKAEMILRINVDDSGAMCRFSRKFGASLISCEHLLETAKNLNLDIIGVSSGVGSGVGVPYSICTCRAIKDGRSVFDIGNKLGHKMRLLDIGGGLPGNPSCQPSFEEFAVVINKALDQYFPMEKGLEIIAEPGRYYVTSAGTLALNIVTKKVVNEKGEDGKIKKNISYYMNDGIFVSFLESILHKIPIDPTSFLHLEEKLYGV
;
A
#
# COMPACT_ATOMS: atom_id res chain seq x y z
N MET A 1 -12.77 3.41 20.99
CA MET A 1 -12.24 4.56 20.24
C MET A 1 -13.12 5.80 20.36
N SER A 2 -14.44 5.71 20.21
CA SER A 2 -15.38 6.84 20.35
C SER A 2 -15.17 7.66 21.64
N ASP A 3 -15.03 6.98 22.78
CA ASP A 3 -14.88 7.64 24.07
C ASP A 3 -13.53 8.37 24.21
N THR A 4 -12.45 7.82 23.63
CA THR A 4 -11.12 8.43 23.62
C THR A 4 -11.07 9.68 22.74
N VAL A 5 -11.69 9.62 21.55
CA VAL A 5 -11.84 10.76 20.64
C VAL A 5 -12.62 11.88 21.33
N PHE A 6 -13.72 11.51 22.01
CA PHE A 6 -14.57 12.45 22.72
C PHE A 6 -13.88 13.09 23.93
N GLN A 7 -13.18 12.31 24.75
CA GLN A 7 -12.41 12.82 25.88
C GLN A 7 -11.30 13.78 25.41
N HIS A 8 -10.61 13.47 24.31
CA HIS A 8 -9.61 14.37 23.73
C HIS A 8 -10.23 15.72 23.31
N PHE A 9 -11.39 15.68 22.66
CA PHE A 9 -12.13 16.88 22.25
C PHE A 9 -12.51 17.76 23.46
N LEU A 10 -13.02 17.13 24.54
CA LEU A 10 -13.38 17.85 25.77
C LEU A 10 -12.18 18.44 26.51
N LEU A 11 -11.05 17.73 26.56
CA LEU A 11 -9.88 18.13 27.34
C LEU A 11 -9.05 19.23 26.66
N GLN A 12 -8.99 19.25 25.33
CA GLN A 12 -8.16 20.21 24.60
C GLN A 12 -8.85 21.57 24.41
N GLY A 13 -10.20 21.62 24.44
CA GLY A 13 -10.95 22.85 24.16
C GLY A 13 -10.71 23.43 22.76
N LYS A 14 -10.05 22.67 21.88
CA LYS A 14 -9.66 23.08 20.53
C LYS A 14 -10.64 22.49 19.54
N GLN A 15 -11.13 23.35 18.66
CA GLN A 15 -12.06 22.98 17.60
C GLN A 15 -11.35 22.48 16.34
N ASP A 16 -10.01 22.50 16.30
CA ASP A 16 -9.22 22.07 15.15
C ASP A 16 -9.41 20.58 14.83
N PRO A 17 -9.30 20.18 13.55
CA PRO A 17 -9.42 18.77 13.19
C PRO A 17 -8.25 17.97 13.76
N PHE A 18 -8.51 16.75 14.24
CA PHE A 18 -7.48 15.88 14.79
C PHE A 18 -7.70 14.42 14.43
N LEU A 19 -6.61 13.67 14.34
CA LEU A 19 -6.60 12.23 14.09
C LEU A 19 -6.26 11.49 15.38
N VAL A 20 -7.10 10.53 15.76
CA VAL A 20 -6.73 9.53 16.77
C VAL A 20 -6.24 8.29 16.05
N ALA A 21 -5.00 7.90 16.33
CA ALA A 21 -4.38 6.71 15.76
C ALA A 21 -4.24 5.61 16.84
N ASP A 22 -4.91 4.49 16.65
CA ASP A 22 -4.81 3.30 17.49
C ASP A 22 -3.71 2.37 16.96
N LEU A 23 -2.51 2.49 17.53
CA LEU A 23 -1.37 1.60 17.20
C LEU A 23 -1.65 0.14 17.56
N GLY A 24 -2.58 -0.13 18.50
CA GLY A 24 -3.03 -1.48 18.81
C GLY A 24 -3.66 -2.17 17.60
N GLN A 25 -4.34 -1.41 16.73
CA GLN A 25 -4.86 -1.94 15.48
C GLN A 25 -3.76 -2.28 14.48
N VAL A 26 -2.68 -1.51 14.42
CA VAL A 26 -1.51 -1.84 13.59
C VAL A 26 -0.88 -3.16 14.03
N VAL A 27 -0.74 -3.35 15.36
CA VAL A 27 -0.25 -4.61 15.96
C VAL A 27 -1.19 -5.78 15.66
N TYR A 28 -2.50 -5.58 15.79
CA TYR A 28 -3.50 -6.59 15.46
C TYR A 28 -3.40 -7.03 13.99
N ARG A 29 -3.34 -6.07 13.06
CA ARG A 29 -3.17 -6.34 11.63
C ARG A 29 -1.87 -7.09 11.33
N HIS A 30 -0.77 -6.73 11.98
CA HIS A 30 0.48 -7.48 11.82
C HIS A 30 0.32 -8.96 12.18
N ARG A 31 -0.27 -9.24 13.36
CA ARG A 31 -0.48 -10.62 13.82
C ARG A 31 -1.38 -11.39 12.88
N LEU A 32 -2.47 -10.78 12.41
CA LEU A 32 -3.40 -11.40 11.47
C LEU A 32 -2.71 -11.72 10.14
N LEU A 33 -1.88 -10.83 9.59
CA LEU A 33 -1.12 -11.10 8.37
C LEU A 33 -0.18 -12.28 8.54
N MET A 34 0.55 -12.34 9.65
CA MET A 34 1.48 -13.44 9.92
C MET A 34 0.76 -14.78 10.14
N GLN A 35 -0.47 -14.76 10.63
CA GLN A 35 -1.31 -15.95 10.79
C GLN A 35 -1.86 -16.44 9.45
N GLU A 36 -2.42 -15.54 8.64
CA GLU A 36 -3.14 -15.88 7.42
C GLU A 36 -2.21 -16.06 6.20
N LEU A 37 -1.07 -15.37 6.17
CA LEU A 37 -0.07 -15.47 5.10
C LEU A 37 1.32 -15.82 5.67
N PRO A 38 1.50 -16.98 6.33
CA PRO A 38 2.71 -17.32 7.08
C PRO A 38 3.98 -17.43 6.21
N ARG A 39 3.81 -17.59 4.90
CA ARG A 39 4.91 -17.66 3.91
C ARG A 39 5.34 -16.29 3.38
N VAL A 40 4.57 -15.24 3.65
CA VAL A 40 4.73 -13.92 3.03
C VAL A 40 5.29 -12.94 4.05
N LYS A 41 6.45 -12.35 3.75
CA LYS A 41 7.06 -11.33 4.62
C LYS A 41 6.58 -9.93 4.24
N PRO A 42 6.05 -9.14 5.19
CA PRO A 42 5.55 -7.81 4.88
C PRO A 42 6.69 -6.79 4.74
N PHE A 43 6.65 -6.00 3.66
CA PHE A 43 7.37 -4.75 3.48
C PHE A 43 6.35 -3.61 3.51
N TYR A 44 6.27 -2.86 4.61
CA TYR A 44 5.29 -1.78 4.73
C TYR A 44 5.54 -0.68 3.69
N ALA A 45 4.53 -0.36 2.90
CA ALA A 45 4.60 0.72 1.91
C ALA A 45 4.53 2.09 2.62
N VAL A 46 5.69 2.71 2.86
CA VAL A 46 5.85 3.95 3.65
C VAL A 46 5.00 5.10 3.12
N LYS A 47 4.85 5.17 1.80
CA LYS A 47 3.99 6.13 1.09
C LYS A 47 2.54 6.17 1.57
N CYS A 48 2.06 5.10 2.20
CA CYS A 48 0.68 5.03 2.70
C CYS A 48 0.47 5.88 3.96
N ASN A 49 1.40 5.83 4.91
CA ASN A 49 1.42 6.68 6.10
C ASN A 49 2.84 6.66 6.68
N ASN A 50 3.54 7.78 6.58
CA ASN A 50 4.93 7.93 7.00
C ASN A 50 5.10 8.49 8.42
N SER A 51 4.05 8.43 9.26
CA SER A 51 4.13 8.83 10.67
C SER A 51 5.14 7.97 11.41
N LYS A 52 6.05 8.59 12.16
CA LYS A 52 7.16 7.90 12.85
C LYS A 52 6.66 6.83 13.81
N GLU A 53 5.53 7.06 14.46
CA GLU A 53 4.89 6.16 15.41
C GLU A 53 4.46 4.84 14.74
N VAL A 54 3.90 4.93 13.53
CA VAL A 54 3.52 3.75 12.73
C VAL A 54 4.78 3.00 12.29
N LEU A 55 5.77 3.71 11.77
CA LEU A 55 7.02 3.10 11.28
C LEU A 55 7.79 2.42 12.42
N TRP A 56 7.90 3.06 13.59
CA TRP A 56 8.50 2.46 14.79
C TRP A 56 7.76 1.23 15.26
N THR A 57 6.43 1.29 15.30
CA THR A 57 5.60 0.13 15.70
C THR A 57 5.86 -1.06 14.76
N LEU A 58 5.87 -0.84 13.45
CA LEU A 58 6.09 -1.89 12.47
C LEU A 58 7.53 -2.41 12.48
N ALA A 59 8.53 -1.54 12.65
CA ALA A 59 9.93 -1.93 12.79
C ALA A 59 10.14 -2.81 14.04
N ALA A 60 9.53 -2.44 15.18
CA ALA A 60 9.60 -3.21 16.42
C ALA A 60 8.92 -4.60 16.28
N LEU A 61 7.95 -4.74 15.39
CA LEU A 61 7.31 -6.01 15.05
C LEU A 61 8.12 -6.84 14.03
N GLY A 62 9.24 -6.32 13.50
CA GLY A 62 10.07 -7.02 12.51
C GLY A 62 9.57 -6.90 11.07
N THR A 63 8.68 -5.94 10.79
CA THR A 63 8.28 -5.61 9.42
C THR A 63 9.41 -4.88 8.69
N ARG A 64 9.52 -5.13 7.39
CA ARG A 64 10.47 -4.47 6.47
C ARG A 64 9.78 -3.30 5.77
N PHE A 65 10.45 -2.58 4.86
CA PHE A 65 9.87 -1.35 4.30
C PHE A 65 10.01 -1.23 2.78
N ASP A 66 8.89 -0.98 2.10
CA ASP A 66 8.82 -0.50 0.72
C ASP A 66 8.93 1.04 0.74
N CYS A 67 10.03 1.53 0.17
CA CYS A 67 10.27 2.96 -0.04
C CYS A 67 10.17 3.30 -1.54
N ALA A 68 9.60 4.45 -1.87
CA ALA A 68 9.46 4.97 -3.23
C ALA A 68 10.32 6.23 -3.50
N SER A 69 10.98 6.77 -2.47
CA SER A 69 11.77 8.01 -2.56
C SER A 69 12.98 8.01 -1.63
N LYS A 70 13.92 8.92 -1.93
CA LYS A 70 15.07 9.22 -1.05
C LYS A 70 14.64 9.54 0.38
N SER A 71 13.63 10.40 0.54
CA SER A 71 13.17 10.85 1.86
C SER A 71 12.59 9.72 2.70
N GLU A 72 11.93 8.75 2.08
CA GLU A 72 11.41 7.57 2.78
C GLU A 72 12.55 6.63 3.19
N ILE A 73 13.55 6.42 2.33
CA ILE A 73 14.77 5.67 2.69
C ILE A 73 15.45 6.34 3.89
N ASP A 74 15.67 7.65 3.84
CA ASP A 74 16.29 8.41 4.93
C ASP A 74 15.49 8.29 6.23
N LEU A 75 14.16 8.38 6.15
CA LEU A 75 13.27 8.23 7.29
C LEU A 75 13.36 6.84 7.92
N VAL A 76 13.28 5.78 7.11
CA VAL A 76 13.36 4.39 7.57
C VAL A 76 14.73 4.06 8.17
N LEU A 77 15.82 4.54 7.55
CA LEU A 77 17.16 4.38 8.11
C LEU A 77 17.31 5.17 9.42
N SER A 78 16.72 6.37 9.53
CA SER A 78 16.81 7.19 10.75
C SER A 78 16.18 6.54 11.99
N ILE A 79 15.29 5.57 11.78
CA ILE A 79 14.65 4.82 12.86
C ILE A 79 15.36 3.49 13.19
N GLY A 80 16.55 3.26 12.63
CA GLY A 80 17.42 2.12 12.96
C GLY A 80 17.18 0.85 12.15
N VAL A 81 16.31 0.91 11.13
CA VAL A 81 16.09 -0.21 10.21
C VAL A 81 17.32 -0.42 9.33
N GLN A 82 17.68 -1.69 9.11
CA GLN A 82 18.83 -2.04 8.28
C GLN A 82 18.50 -1.88 6.78
N ALA A 83 19.50 -1.50 5.98
CA ALA A 83 19.32 -1.31 4.54
C ALA A 83 18.84 -2.58 3.81
N ASP A 84 19.18 -3.77 4.33
CA ASP A 84 18.75 -5.06 3.80
C ASP A 84 17.25 -5.33 3.98
N ASP A 85 16.62 -4.64 4.93
CA ASP A 85 15.18 -4.67 5.22
C ASP A 85 14.41 -3.58 4.46
N ILE A 86 15.05 -2.94 3.46
CA ILE A 86 14.43 -1.96 2.58
C ILE A 86 14.38 -2.51 1.15
N ILE A 87 13.23 -2.37 0.51
CA ILE A 87 13.07 -2.48 -0.95
C ILE A 87 12.78 -1.10 -1.52
N TYR A 88 13.55 -0.67 -2.52
CA TYR A 88 13.26 0.54 -3.27
C TYR A 88 12.36 0.20 -4.46
N ALA A 89 11.04 0.12 -4.21
CA ALA A 89 10.08 -0.40 -5.17
C ALA A 89 9.46 0.61 -6.13
N ASN A 90 10.12 1.76 -6.34
CA ASN A 90 9.79 2.65 -7.46
C ASN A 90 10.47 2.14 -8.74
N PRO A 91 9.73 1.73 -9.79
CA PRO A 91 10.35 1.20 -10.99
C PRO A 91 11.03 2.27 -11.85
N CYS A 92 10.71 3.57 -11.66
CA CYS A 92 11.29 4.67 -12.43
C CYS A 92 11.99 5.68 -11.50
N LYS A 93 13.32 5.56 -11.37
CA LYS A 93 14.08 6.30 -10.36
C LYS A 93 14.94 7.40 -10.97
N GLN A 94 15.06 8.50 -10.25
CA GLN A 94 16.04 9.53 -10.57
C GLN A 94 17.46 9.00 -10.29
N VAL A 95 18.42 9.33 -11.16
CA VAL A 95 19.82 8.89 -11.02
C VAL A 95 20.42 9.23 -9.64
N SER A 96 20.21 10.46 -9.16
CA SER A 96 20.68 10.89 -7.85
C SER A 96 20.10 10.06 -6.70
N TYR A 97 18.92 9.46 -6.87
CA TYR A 97 18.28 8.62 -5.86
C TYR A 97 18.76 7.16 -5.94
N ILE A 98 19.12 6.68 -7.13
CA ILE A 98 19.82 5.39 -7.30
C ILE A 98 21.19 5.47 -6.60
N GLN A 99 21.96 6.53 -6.85
CA GLN A 99 23.24 6.77 -6.18
C GLN A 99 23.08 6.91 -4.65
N HIS A 100 21.98 7.51 -4.20
CA HIS A 100 21.68 7.61 -2.77
C HIS A 100 21.44 6.23 -2.14
N ALA A 101 20.62 5.39 -2.77
CA ALA A 101 20.39 4.01 -2.34
C ALA A 101 21.71 3.21 -2.30
N ALA A 102 22.56 3.39 -3.32
CA ALA A 102 23.88 2.76 -3.39
C ALA A 102 24.79 3.16 -2.21
N ARG A 103 24.85 4.45 -1.86
CA ARG A 103 25.65 4.95 -0.73
C ARG A 103 25.21 4.41 0.63
N HIS A 104 23.91 4.11 0.78
CA HIS A 104 23.34 3.59 2.03
C HIS A 104 23.19 2.06 2.03
N GLY A 105 23.60 1.38 0.95
CA GLY A 105 23.56 -0.08 0.85
C GLY A 105 22.17 -0.67 0.65
N VAL A 106 21.18 0.10 0.20
CA VAL A 106 19.83 -0.39 -0.10
C VAL A 106 19.85 -1.14 -1.43
N ARG A 107 20.08 -2.45 -1.40
CA ARG A 107 20.36 -3.26 -2.60
C ARG A 107 19.13 -3.60 -3.45
N LYS A 108 17.98 -3.87 -2.84
CA LYS A 108 16.79 -4.38 -3.55
C LYS A 108 16.08 -3.25 -4.27
N MET A 109 15.94 -3.33 -5.59
CA MET A 109 15.30 -2.29 -6.41
C MET A 109 14.41 -2.89 -7.48
N THR A 110 13.26 -2.26 -7.76
CA THR A 110 12.40 -2.68 -8.88
C THR A 110 12.76 -1.98 -10.19
N PHE A 111 12.38 -2.56 -11.32
CA PHE A 111 12.43 -1.95 -12.65
C PHE A 111 11.37 -2.55 -13.55
N ASP A 112 10.98 -1.86 -14.62
CA ASP A 112 10.03 -2.38 -15.61
C ASP A 112 10.36 -1.97 -17.07
N CYS A 113 11.50 -1.31 -17.29
CA CYS A 113 11.91 -0.86 -18.63
C CYS A 113 13.42 -0.87 -18.81
N GLU A 114 13.85 -0.88 -20.08
CA GLU A 114 15.25 -0.96 -20.47
C GLU A 114 16.06 0.27 -20.02
N SER A 115 15.47 1.47 -20.11
CA SER A 115 16.13 2.70 -19.65
C SER A 115 16.51 2.66 -18.16
N GLU A 116 15.75 1.92 -17.35
CA GLU A 116 16.05 1.73 -15.94
C GLU A 116 17.23 0.77 -15.73
N LEU A 117 17.33 -0.29 -16.54
CA LEU A 117 18.47 -1.20 -16.55
C LEU A 117 19.77 -0.46 -16.87
N VAL A 118 19.76 0.38 -17.91
CA VAL A 118 20.93 1.18 -18.30
C VAL A 118 21.39 2.09 -17.16
N LYS A 119 20.46 2.82 -16.53
CA LYS A 119 20.80 3.68 -15.37
C LYS A 119 21.39 2.88 -14.21
N ILE A 120 20.82 1.71 -13.90
CA ILE A 120 21.28 0.94 -12.74
C ILE A 120 22.61 0.25 -13.02
N ALA A 121 22.84 -0.22 -14.25
CA ALA A 121 24.15 -0.74 -14.67
C ALA A 121 25.26 0.31 -14.51
N GLU A 122 24.98 1.57 -14.82
CA GLU A 122 25.95 2.66 -14.68
C GLU A 122 26.16 3.08 -13.22
N TYR A 123 25.07 3.30 -12.46
CA TYR A 123 25.14 3.98 -11.16
C TYR A 123 25.08 3.06 -9.95
N TYR A 124 24.58 1.83 -10.09
CA TYR A 124 24.55 0.86 -9.01
C TYR A 124 24.55 -0.61 -9.50
N PRO A 125 25.63 -1.07 -10.17
CA PRO A 125 25.70 -2.40 -10.78
C PRO A 125 25.60 -3.59 -9.79
N LYS A 126 25.71 -3.32 -8.48
CA LYS A 126 25.57 -4.32 -7.41
C LYS A 126 24.14 -4.42 -6.86
N ALA A 127 23.18 -3.71 -7.44
CA ALA A 127 21.78 -3.78 -7.04
C ALA A 127 21.20 -5.19 -7.30
N GLU A 128 20.35 -5.64 -6.40
CA GLU A 128 19.54 -6.84 -6.53
C GLU A 128 18.21 -6.43 -7.17
N MET A 129 18.03 -6.81 -8.43
CA MET A 129 16.98 -6.27 -9.30
C MET A 129 15.75 -7.16 -9.34
N ILE A 130 14.57 -6.53 -9.28
CA ILE A 130 13.27 -7.21 -9.24
C ILE A 130 12.42 -6.68 -10.39
N LEU A 131 12.13 -7.54 -11.37
CA LEU A 131 11.34 -7.14 -12.55
C LEU A 131 9.88 -6.98 -12.16
N ARG A 132 9.34 -5.77 -12.29
CA ARG A 132 7.91 -5.50 -12.09
C ARG A 132 7.13 -5.81 -13.35
N ILE A 133 6.15 -6.70 -13.24
CA ILE A 133 5.31 -7.11 -14.38
C ILE A 133 3.98 -6.36 -14.38
N ASN A 134 3.46 -6.17 -15.59
CA ASN A 134 2.10 -5.70 -15.82
C ASN A 134 1.11 -6.84 -15.55
N VAL A 135 0.00 -6.53 -14.90
CA VAL A 135 -1.03 -7.50 -14.53
C VAL A 135 -2.43 -6.96 -14.81
N ASP A 136 -3.40 -7.86 -14.95
CA ASP A 136 -4.81 -7.50 -15.03
C ASP A 136 -5.27 -6.82 -13.74
N ASP A 137 -5.44 -5.50 -13.77
CA ASP A 137 -5.94 -4.68 -12.67
C ASP A 137 -7.41 -4.26 -12.85
N SER A 138 -8.17 -4.97 -13.69
CA SER A 138 -9.58 -4.65 -13.95
C SER A 138 -10.44 -4.67 -12.68
N GLY A 139 -10.12 -5.54 -11.73
CA GLY A 139 -10.75 -5.63 -10.41
C GLY A 139 -10.25 -4.61 -9.37
N ALA A 140 -9.21 -3.82 -9.67
CA ALA A 140 -8.67 -2.84 -8.74
C ALA A 140 -9.42 -1.50 -8.78
N MET A 141 -9.54 -0.89 -7.60
CA MET A 141 -10.07 0.47 -7.42
C MET A 141 -9.06 1.52 -7.91
N CYS A 142 -7.79 1.30 -7.59
CA CYS A 142 -6.64 2.11 -8.00
C CYS A 142 -5.81 1.32 -9.01
N ARG A 143 -5.96 1.64 -10.29
CA ARG A 143 -5.29 0.97 -11.41
C ARG A 143 -3.92 1.57 -11.70
N PHE A 144 -2.89 0.74 -11.72
CA PHE A 144 -1.51 1.16 -11.96
C PHE A 144 -0.88 0.53 -13.20
N SER A 145 -1.48 -0.54 -13.74
CA SER A 145 -0.96 -1.32 -14.87
C SER A 145 -0.82 -0.53 -16.17
N ARG A 146 -1.52 0.61 -16.30
CA ARG A 146 -1.33 1.54 -17.42
C ARG A 146 -0.02 2.32 -17.35
N LYS A 147 0.51 2.54 -16.15
CA LYS A 147 1.69 3.38 -15.90
C LYS A 147 2.93 2.54 -15.61
N PHE A 148 2.76 1.40 -14.94
CA PHE A 148 3.86 0.57 -14.44
C PHE A 148 3.70 -0.89 -14.84
N GLY A 149 4.83 -1.58 -14.93
CA GLY A 149 4.92 -3.00 -15.20
C GLY A 149 5.24 -3.32 -16.65
N ALA A 150 6.20 -4.23 -16.84
CA ALA A 150 6.55 -4.75 -18.16
C ALA A 150 5.46 -5.70 -18.66
N SER A 151 5.08 -5.59 -19.93
CA SER A 151 4.21 -6.60 -20.54
C SER A 151 4.90 -7.97 -20.52
N LEU A 152 4.15 -9.06 -20.43
CA LEU A 152 4.73 -10.40 -20.45
C LEU A 152 5.57 -10.68 -21.70
N ILE A 153 5.18 -10.09 -22.84
CA ILE A 153 5.92 -10.17 -24.10
C ILE A 153 7.28 -9.47 -24.01
N SER A 154 7.37 -8.38 -23.24
CA SER A 154 8.61 -7.61 -23.05
C SER A 154 9.54 -8.21 -22.00
N CYS A 155 9.05 -9.11 -21.14
CA CYS A 155 9.82 -9.60 -19.99
C CYS A 155 11.07 -10.39 -20.41
N GLU A 156 10.97 -11.25 -21.44
CA GLU A 156 12.12 -12.02 -21.94
C GLU A 156 13.24 -11.09 -22.44
N HIS A 157 12.90 -10.10 -23.27
CA HIS A 157 13.83 -9.07 -23.76
C HIS A 157 14.52 -8.30 -22.62
N LEU A 158 13.77 -7.91 -21.59
CA LEU A 158 14.32 -7.20 -20.44
C LEU A 158 15.29 -8.08 -19.63
N LEU A 159 14.97 -9.36 -19.46
CA LEU A 159 15.82 -10.32 -18.75
C LEU A 159 17.10 -10.62 -19.55
N GLU A 160 17.02 -10.74 -20.87
CA GLU A 160 18.20 -10.87 -21.76
C GLU A 160 19.08 -9.63 -21.68
N THR A 161 18.47 -8.44 -21.75
CA THR A 161 19.19 -7.17 -21.65
C THR A 161 19.90 -7.02 -20.30
N ALA A 162 19.23 -7.37 -19.20
CA ALA A 162 19.84 -7.38 -17.87
C ALA A 162 21.04 -8.33 -17.78
N LYS A 163 20.95 -9.51 -18.44
CA LYS A 163 22.06 -10.47 -18.51
C LYS A 163 23.26 -9.87 -19.26
N ASN A 164 23.01 -9.23 -20.40
CA ASN A 164 24.06 -8.56 -21.20
C ASN A 164 24.73 -7.41 -20.45
N LEU A 165 23.99 -6.73 -19.57
CA LEU A 165 24.50 -5.66 -18.70
C LEU A 165 25.15 -6.18 -17.40
N ASN A 166 25.23 -7.50 -17.19
CA ASN A 166 25.74 -8.12 -15.97
C ASN A 166 25.01 -7.69 -14.68
N LEU A 167 23.70 -7.44 -14.77
CA LEU A 167 22.86 -7.11 -13.61
C LEU A 167 22.30 -8.38 -12.95
N ASP A 168 22.18 -8.37 -11.62
CA ASP A 168 21.63 -9.48 -10.84
C ASP A 168 20.12 -9.38 -10.72
N ILE A 169 19.38 -10.05 -11.62
CA ILE A 169 17.93 -10.18 -11.50
C ILE A 169 17.61 -11.33 -10.54
N ILE A 170 16.99 -10.99 -9.40
CA ILE A 170 16.73 -11.93 -8.31
C ILE A 170 15.27 -12.34 -8.19
N GLY A 171 14.36 -11.69 -8.93
CA GLY A 171 12.94 -11.90 -8.69
C GLY A 171 11.99 -11.13 -9.59
N VAL A 172 10.70 -11.34 -9.31
CA VAL A 172 9.58 -10.69 -9.99
C VAL A 172 8.70 -10.02 -8.94
N SER A 173 8.23 -8.80 -9.24
CA SER A 173 7.19 -8.14 -8.48
C SER A 173 5.94 -7.97 -9.33
N SER A 174 4.77 -8.10 -8.70
CA SER A 174 3.48 -7.86 -9.31
C SER A 174 2.66 -6.97 -8.40
N GLY A 175 2.00 -5.96 -8.97
CA GLY A 175 1.21 -5.02 -8.19
C GLY A 175 -0.11 -4.76 -8.89
N VAL A 176 -1.15 -5.52 -8.51
CA VAL A 176 -2.53 -5.35 -9.01
C VAL A 176 -3.08 -3.96 -8.66
N GLY A 177 -2.43 -3.26 -7.74
CA GLY A 177 -2.87 -1.99 -7.19
C GLY A 177 -3.66 -2.21 -5.93
N SER A 178 -4.59 -1.33 -5.62
CA SER A 178 -5.46 -1.51 -4.45
C SER A 178 -6.89 -1.65 -4.90
N GLY A 179 -7.52 -2.72 -4.43
CA GLY A 179 -8.90 -3.04 -4.69
C GLY A 179 -9.57 -3.62 -3.47
N VAL A 180 -10.87 -3.81 -3.61
CA VAL A 180 -11.74 -4.54 -2.70
C VAL A 180 -12.67 -5.39 -3.59
N GLY A 181 -13.16 -6.52 -3.11
CA GLY A 181 -14.06 -7.37 -3.89
C GLY A 181 -13.44 -8.64 -4.48
N VAL A 182 -14.31 -9.60 -4.83
CA VAL A 182 -13.93 -10.89 -5.42
C VAL A 182 -13.13 -10.76 -6.72
N PRO A 183 -13.47 -9.85 -7.67
CA PRO A 183 -12.67 -9.68 -8.89
C PRO A 183 -11.20 -9.37 -8.61
N TYR A 184 -10.93 -8.59 -7.57
CA TYR A 184 -9.57 -8.24 -7.16
C TYR A 184 -8.75 -9.45 -6.68
N SER A 185 -9.38 -10.40 -5.97
CA SER A 185 -8.72 -11.64 -5.54
C SER A 185 -8.31 -12.52 -6.73
N ILE A 186 -9.14 -12.58 -7.77
CA ILE A 186 -8.86 -13.33 -8.99
C ILE A 186 -7.71 -12.69 -9.76
N CYS A 187 -7.69 -11.36 -9.87
CA CYS A 187 -6.58 -10.61 -10.46
C CYS A 187 -5.25 -10.91 -9.74
N THR A 188 -5.27 -11.01 -8.41
CA THR A 188 -4.08 -11.36 -7.60
C THR A 188 -3.57 -12.77 -7.88
N CYS A 189 -4.46 -13.76 -8.02
CA CYS A 189 -4.06 -15.12 -8.43
C CYS A 189 -3.44 -15.15 -9.84
N ARG A 190 -4.01 -14.40 -10.77
CA ARG A 190 -3.47 -14.27 -12.13
C ARG A 190 -2.09 -13.63 -12.11
N ALA A 191 -1.91 -12.58 -11.31
CA ALA A 191 -0.60 -11.93 -11.11
C ALA A 191 0.46 -12.92 -10.59
N ILE A 192 0.11 -13.78 -9.62
CA ILE A 192 1.01 -14.83 -9.11
C ILE A 192 1.36 -15.82 -10.24
N LYS A 193 0.37 -16.28 -11.01
CA LYS A 193 0.59 -17.19 -12.15
C LYS A 193 1.51 -16.57 -13.22
N ASP A 194 1.28 -15.31 -13.55
CA ASP A 194 2.07 -14.56 -14.53
C ASP A 194 3.51 -14.36 -13.99
N GLY A 195 3.64 -14.09 -12.69
CA GLY A 195 4.92 -14.05 -11.99
C GLY A 195 5.70 -15.35 -12.13
N ARG A 196 5.06 -16.51 -12.00
CA ARG A 196 5.69 -17.83 -12.22
C ARG A 196 6.24 -17.98 -13.63
N SER A 197 5.46 -17.58 -14.63
CA SER A 197 5.86 -17.63 -16.04
C SER A 197 7.14 -16.83 -16.28
N VAL A 198 7.23 -15.63 -15.71
CA VAL A 198 8.44 -14.78 -15.82
C VAL A 198 9.60 -15.33 -15.00
N PHE A 199 9.33 -15.93 -13.83
CA PHE A 199 10.33 -16.59 -13.01
C PHE A 199 10.98 -17.77 -13.76
N ASP A 200 10.20 -18.55 -14.51
CA ASP A 200 10.69 -19.64 -15.37
C ASP A 200 11.57 -19.13 -16.51
N ILE A 201 11.17 -18.05 -17.17
CA ILE A 201 11.98 -17.39 -18.21
C ILE A 201 13.31 -16.92 -17.62
N GLY A 202 13.27 -16.26 -16.45
CA GLY A 202 14.47 -15.81 -15.74
C GLY A 202 15.44 -16.94 -15.45
N ASN A 203 14.95 -18.05 -14.89
CA ASN A 203 15.77 -19.23 -14.61
C ASN A 203 16.35 -19.85 -15.89
N LYS A 204 15.56 -19.94 -16.97
CA LYS A 204 16.02 -20.46 -18.28
C LYS A 204 17.15 -19.60 -18.87
N LEU A 205 17.12 -18.29 -18.67
CA LEU A 205 18.17 -17.36 -19.08
C LEU A 205 19.36 -17.31 -18.10
N GLY A 206 19.33 -18.12 -17.04
CA GLY A 206 20.42 -18.24 -16.07
C GLY A 206 20.46 -17.12 -15.03
N HIS A 207 19.32 -16.47 -14.74
CA HIS A 207 19.14 -15.63 -13.56
C HIS A 207 18.88 -16.50 -12.33
N LYS A 208 19.32 -16.06 -11.15
CA LYS A 208 19.12 -16.78 -9.88
C LYS A 208 17.86 -16.28 -9.20
N MET A 209 16.71 -16.59 -9.82
CA MET A 209 15.42 -16.13 -9.32
C MET A 209 15.13 -16.78 -7.96
N ARG A 210 14.92 -15.94 -6.95
CA ARG A 210 14.75 -16.33 -5.53
C ARG A 210 13.80 -15.44 -4.75
N LEU A 211 13.20 -14.43 -5.38
CA LEU A 211 12.26 -13.51 -4.72
C LEU A 211 10.99 -13.36 -5.56
N LEU A 212 9.85 -13.59 -4.93
CA LEU A 212 8.54 -13.21 -5.44
C LEU A 212 7.98 -12.10 -4.57
N ASP A 213 7.60 -11.00 -5.19
CA ASP A 213 6.86 -9.93 -4.55
C ASP A 213 5.44 -9.86 -5.10
N ILE A 214 4.45 -10.15 -4.26
CA ILE A 214 3.03 -10.12 -4.62
C ILE A 214 2.42 -8.72 -4.52
N GLY A 215 3.23 -7.72 -4.15
CA GLY A 215 2.85 -6.31 -4.07
C GLY A 215 1.86 -6.03 -2.94
N GLY A 216 1.17 -4.90 -3.05
CA GLY A 216 0.25 -4.41 -2.04
C GLY A 216 -1.22 -4.71 -2.31
N GLY A 217 -2.08 -3.88 -1.71
CA GLY A 217 -3.52 -3.86 -1.95
C GLY A 217 -4.34 -4.92 -1.21
N LEU A 218 -3.73 -5.61 -0.24
CA LEU A 218 -4.43 -6.43 0.74
C LEU A 218 -5.57 -5.63 1.43
N PRO A 219 -6.76 -6.22 1.65
CA PRO A 219 -7.91 -5.54 2.26
C PRO A 219 -7.61 -5.01 3.68
N GLY A 220 -7.65 -3.69 3.87
CA GLY A 220 -7.36 -3.03 5.17
C GLY A 220 -8.57 -2.61 6.00
N ASN A 221 -9.77 -2.59 5.42
CA ASN A 221 -11.00 -2.28 6.14
C ASN A 221 -11.70 -3.61 6.52
N PRO A 222 -12.01 -3.86 7.81
CA PRO A 222 -12.70 -5.08 8.25
C PRO A 222 -14.06 -5.31 7.59
N SER A 223 -14.72 -4.24 7.14
CA SER A 223 -16.04 -4.30 6.50
C SER A 223 -15.96 -4.64 5.01
N CYS A 224 -14.76 -4.75 4.43
CA CYS A 224 -14.61 -5.14 3.03
C CYS A 224 -14.99 -6.60 2.82
N GLN A 225 -15.60 -6.88 1.67
CA GLN A 225 -15.89 -8.23 1.20
C GLN A 225 -15.12 -8.46 -0.11
N PRO A 226 -14.40 -9.58 -0.29
CA PRO A 226 -14.11 -10.57 0.75
C PRO A 226 -13.27 -9.97 1.90
N SER A 227 -13.38 -10.59 3.07
CA SER A 227 -12.49 -10.33 4.21
C SER A 227 -11.03 -10.59 3.86
N PHE A 228 -10.10 -10.14 4.70
CA PHE A 228 -8.68 -10.39 4.48
C PHE A 228 -8.35 -11.89 4.54
N GLU A 229 -8.97 -12.61 5.46
CA GLU A 229 -8.83 -14.04 5.70
C GLU A 229 -9.27 -14.83 4.46
N GLU A 230 -10.44 -14.52 3.91
CA GLU A 230 -10.91 -15.12 2.64
C GLU A 230 -9.99 -14.78 1.47
N PHE A 231 -9.46 -13.55 1.42
CA PHE A 231 -8.47 -13.15 0.43
C PHE A 231 -7.15 -13.93 0.57
N ALA A 232 -6.71 -14.17 1.81
CA ALA A 232 -5.50 -14.91 2.12
C ALA A 232 -5.62 -16.39 1.73
N VAL A 233 -6.79 -17.02 1.92
CA VAL A 233 -7.06 -18.38 1.42
C VAL A 233 -6.83 -18.48 -0.08
N VAL A 234 -7.29 -17.48 -0.83
CA VAL A 234 -7.14 -17.42 -2.29
C VAL A 234 -5.67 -17.22 -2.68
N ILE A 235 -4.94 -16.33 -2.00
CA ILE A 235 -3.50 -16.15 -2.20
C ILE A 235 -2.73 -17.43 -1.90
N ASN A 236 -2.95 -18.05 -0.73
CA ASN A 236 -2.22 -19.25 -0.32
C ASN A 236 -2.40 -20.39 -1.33
N LYS A 237 -3.62 -20.62 -1.83
CA LYS A 237 -3.86 -21.61 -2.89
C LYS A 237 -3.05 -21.31 -4.16
N ALA A 238 -2.99 -20.05 -4.60
CA ALA A 238 -2.20 -19.67 -5.76
C ALA A 238 -0.69 -19.82 -5.50
N LEU A 239 -0.21 -19.44 -4.32
CA LEU A 239 1.18 -19.63 -3.92
C LEU A 239 1.54 -21.12 -3.87
N ASP A 240 0.70 -21.98 -3.29
CA ASP A 240 0.95 -23.43 -3.24
C ASP A 240 0.98 -24.05 -4.64
N GLN A 241 0.13 -23.57 -5.55
CA GLN A 241 0.08 -24.07 -6.92
C GLN A 241 1.27 -23.63 -7.77
N TYR A 242 1.66 -22.35 -7.70
CA TYR A 242 2.64 -21.76 -8.63
C TYR A 242 4.03 -21.57 -8.03
N PHE A 243 4.13 -21.43 -6.72
CA PHE A 243 5.37 -21.23 -5.99
C PHE A 243 5.39 -22.15 -4.79
N PRO A 244 5.48 -23.48 -4.97
CA PRO A 244 5.54 -24.42 -3.86
C PRO A 244 6.75 -24.12 -2.95
N MET A 245 6.75 -24.69 -1.75
CA MET A 245 7.85 -24.47 -0.80
C MET A 245 9.17 -24.99 -1.38
N GLU A 246 10.04 -24.05 -1.75
CA GLU A 246 11.37 -24.30 -2.32
C GLU A 246 12.44 -23.64 -1.46
N LYS A 247 13.57 -24.34 -1.26
CA LYS A 247 14.68 -23.82 -0.46
C LYS A 247 15.28 -22.59 -1.15
N GLY A 248 15.26 -21.46 -0.45
CA GLY A 248 15.86 -20.21 -0.92
C GLY A 248 14.89 -19.25 -1.62
N LEU A 249 13.64 -19.66 -1.87
CA LEU A 249 12.59 -18.76 -2.33
C LEU A 249 12.09 -17.89 -1.16
N GLU A 250 12.12 -16.57 -1.35
CA GLU A 250 11.50 -15.60 -0.45
C GLU A 250 10.25 -15.03 -1.12
N ILE A 251 9.12 -15.04 -0.39
CA ILE A 251 7.88 -14.41 -0.84
C ILE A 251 7.63 -13.20 0.06
N ILE A 252 7.42 -12.05 -0.56
CA ILE A 252 7.17 -10.78 0.11
C ILE A 252 5.88 -10.14 -0.40
N ALA A 253 5.34 -9.19 0.35
CA ALA A 253 4.25 -8.33 -0.06
C ALA A 253 4.54 -6.88 0.37
N GLU A 254 3.86 -5.92 -0.25
CA GLU A 254 4.00 -4.47 -0.01
C GLU A 254 2.72 -3.85 0.61
N PRO A 255 2.22 -4.35 1.75
CA PRO A 255 0.99 -3.84 2.36
C PRO A 255 1.15 -2.38 2.84
N GLY A 256 0.31 -1.48 2.33
CA GLY A 256 0.14 -0.12 2.86
C GLY A 256 -1.14 -0.01 3.69
N ARG A 257 -2.27 0.26 3.00
CA ARG A 257 -3.60 0.45 3.58
C ARG A 257 -4.02 -0.65 4.56
N TYR A 258 -3.64 -1.90 4.27
CA TYR A 258 -3.84 -3.04 5.15
C TYR A 258 -3.54 -2.75 6.63
N TYR A 259 -2.41 -2.11 6.89
CA TYR A 259 -1.93 -1.84 8.25
C TYR A 259 -2.62 -0.66 8.93
N VAL A 260 -2.96 0.39 8.17
CA VAL A 260 -3.25 1.70 8.75
C VAL A 260 -4.68 2.20 8.53
N THR A 261 -5.44 1.63 7.59
CA THR A 261 -6.80 2.11 7.28
C THR A 261 -7.73 2.04 8.49
N SER A 262 -7.72 0.95 9.26
CA SER A 262 -8.57 0.80 10.46
C SER A 262 -7.97 1.40 11.73
N ALA A 263 -6.75 1.94 11.67
CA ALA A 263 -6.06 2.49 12.83
C ALA A 263 -6.39 3.97 13.08
N GLY A 264 -6.83 4.71 12.05
CA GLY A 264 -7.10 6.15 12.14
C GLY A 264 -8.58 6.47 12.25
N THR A 265 -8.94 7.35 13.19
CA THR A 265 -10.24 8.04 13.22
C THR A 265 -10.03 9.54 13.15
N LEU A 266 -10.51 10.17 12.07
CA LEU A 266 -10.45 11.62 11.88
C LEU A 266 -11.68 12.28 12.50
N ALA A 267 -11.47 13.19 13.44
CA ALA A 267 -12.51 13.97 14.07
C ALA A 267 -12.51 15.41 13.53
N LEU A 268 -13.69 15.86 13.10
CA LEU A 268 -13.90 17.17 12.49
C LEU A 268 -14.97 17.95 13.24
N ASN A 269 -14.89 19.28 13.16
CA ASN A 269 -15.93 20.15 13.69
C ASN A 269 -16.79 20.73 12.56
N ILE A 270 -18.09 20.86 12.81
CA ILE A 270 -18.99 21.61 11.96
C ILE A 270 -18.75 23.09 12.22
N VAL A 271 -18.15 23.78 11.25
CA VAL A 271 -17.85 25.22 11.32
C VAL A 271 -19.08 26.04 11.02
N THR A 272 -19.88 25.62 10.03
CA THR A 272 -21.12 26.32 9.69
C THR A 272 -22.16 25.40 9.07
N LYS A 273 -23.42 25.81 9.19
CA LYS A 273 -24.60 25.15 8.66
C LYS A 273 -25.33 26.12 7.75
N LYS A 274 -25.57 25.73 6.49
CA LYS A 274 -26.43 26.46 5.57
C LYS A 274 -27.75 25.72 5.39
N VAL A 275 -28.83 26.47 5.37
CA VAL A 275 -30.17 25.97 5.08
C VAL A 275 -30.63 26.67 3.81
N VAL A 276 -30.89 25.88 2.76
CA VAL A 276 -31.40 26.36 1.48
C VAL A 276 -32.80 25.81 1.30
N ASN A 277 -33.77 26.71 1.17
CA ASN A 277 -35.16 26.35 0.89
C ASN A 277 -35.37 26.46 -0.63
N GLU A 278 -35.67 25.35 -1.27
CA GLU A 278 -35.98 25.28 -2.70
C GLU A 278 -37.46 24.98 -2.88
N LYS A 279 -38.14 25.69 -3.78
CA LYS A 279 -39.53 25.37 -4.12
C LYS A 279 -39.51 24.30 -5.21
N GLY A 280 -40.01 23.11 -4.89
CA GLY A 280 -40.17 22.02 -5.84
C GLY A 280 -41.22 22.34 -6.90
N GLU A 281 -41.20 21.58 -8.00
CA GLU A 281 -42.20 21.68 -9.08
C GLU A 281 -43.63 21.42 -8.58
N ASP A 282 -43.80 20.69 -7.48
CA ASP A 282 -45.08 20.44 -6.79
C ASP A 282 -45.52 21.60 -5.86
N GLY A 283 -44.78 22.71 -5.86
CA GLY A 283 -45.04 23.89 -5.03
C GLY A 283 -44.61 23.75 -3.57
N LYS A 284 -44.12 22.58 -3.13
CA LYS A 284 -43.65 22.37 -1.75
C LYS A 284 -42.26 22.93 -1.56
N ILE A 285 -41.98 23.38 -0.33
CA ILE A 285 -40.65 23.84 0.05
C ILE A 285 -39.82 22.62 0.48
N LYS A 286 -38.78 22.31 -0.28
CA LYS A 286 -37.73 21.36 0.09
C LYS A 286 -36.64 22.07 0.86
N LYS A 287 -36.33 21.58 2.06
CA LYS A 287 -35.27 22.11 2.92
C LYS A 287 -34.01 21.29 2.71
N ASN A 288 -33.02 21.88 2.03
CA ASN A 288 -31.69 21.31 1.89
C ASN A 288 -30.79 21.89 2.99
N ILE A 289 -30.09 21.02 3.71
CA ILE A 289 -29.15 21.42 4.77
C ILE A 289 -27.74 21.02 4.33
N SER A 290 -26.80 21.97 4.39
CA SER A 290 -25.38 21.74 4.10
C SER A 290 -24.55 22.05 5.33
N TYR A 291 -23.67 21.13 5.71
CA TYR A 291 -22.70 21.31 6.79
C TYR A 291 -21.32 21.53 6.19
N TYR A 292 -20.58 22.48 6.75
CA TYR A 292 -19.21 22.80 6.36
C TYR A 292 -18.28 22.46 7.51
N MET A 293 -17.22 21.71 7.21
CA MET A 293 -16.26 21.21 8.18
C MET A 293 -14.92 21.94 8.04
N ASN A 294 -14.08 21.83 9.06
CA ASN A 294 -12.75 22.44 9.14
C ASN A 294 -11.62 21.61 8.51
N ASP A 295 -11.95 20.55 7.77
CA ASP A 295 -11.05 19.77 6.93
C ASP A 295 -11.79 19.42 5.62
N GLY A 296 -11.04 19.12 4.57
CA GLY A 296 -11.59 19.00 3.22
C GLY A 296 -10.73 18.20 2.25
N ILE A 297 -11.13 18.31 1.00
CA ILE A 297 -10.63 17.50 -0.13
C ILE A 297 -9.17 17.74 -0.48
N PHE A 298 -8.61 18.87 -0.05
CA PHE A 298 -7.22 19.25 -0.32
C PHE A 298 -6.24 18.77 0.76
N VAL A 299 -6.75 18.12 1.80
CA VAL A 299 -5.96 17.63 2.93
C VAL A 299 -6.31 16.16 3.16
N SER A 300 -7.24 15.86 4.06
CA SER A 300 -7.51 14.47 4.48
C SER A 300 -8.37 13.68 3.49
N PHE A 301 -9.18 14.37 2.67
CA PHE A 301 -10.18 13.72 1.80
C PHE A 301 -9.78 13.64 0.32
N LEU A 302 -8.50 13.88 -0.01
CA LEU A 302 -8.02 13.83 -1.39
C LEU A 302 -8.23 12.43 -2.01
N GLU A 303 -7.91 11.36 -1.26
CA GLU A 303 -8.11 9.99 -1.75
C GLU A 303 -9.58 9.69 -2.06
N SER A 304 -10.52 10.24 -1.30
CA SER A 304 -11.95 10.01 -1.54
C SER A 304 -12.42 10.56 -2.87
N ILE A 305 -11.84 11.67 -3.35
CA ILE A 305 -12.08 12.17 -4.71
C ILE A 305 -11.34 11.31 -5.73
N LEU A 306 -10.03 11.09 -5.55
CA LEU A 306 -9.20 10.41 -6.54
C LEU A 306 -9.64 8.97 -6.80
N HIS A 307 -10.17 8.30 -5.78
CA HIS A 307 -10.50 6.88 -5.81
C HIS A 307 -11.99 6.59 -5.58
N LYS A 308 -12.84 7.62 -5.50
CA LYS A 308 -14.29 7.52 -5.28
C LYS A 308 -14.64 6.65 -4.07
N ILE A 309 -13.85 6.77 -3.00
CA ILE A 309 -14.07 6.02 -1.76
C ILE A 309 -15.23 6.68 -1.01
N PRO A 310 -16.34 5.95 -0.76
CA PRO A 310 -17.42 6.50 0.02
C PRO A 310 -16.93 6.74 1.45
N ILE A 311 -17.28 7.91 1.99
CA ILE A 311 -17.06 8.25 3.40
C ILE A 311 -18.43 8.27 4.04
N ASP A 312 -18.58 7.48 5.10
CA ASP A 312 -19.79 7.50 5.91
C ASP A 312 -19.51 8.25 7.22
N PRO A 313 -19.91 9.53 7.34
CA PRO A 313 -19.65 10.31 8.54
C PRO A 313 -20.52 9.80 9.69
N THR A 314 -19.88 9.42 10.79
CA THR A 314 -20.59 9.12 12.05
C THR A 314 -20.65 10.38 12.91
N SER A 315 -21.85 10.85 13.24
CA SER A 315 -22.01 12.00 14.13
C SER A 315 -21.85 11.58 15.60
N PHE A 316 -21.08 12.35 16.37
CA PHE A 316 -20.99 12.18 17.83
C PHE A 316 -22.15 12.84 18.60
N LEU A 317 -23.21 13.28 17.92
CA LEU A 317 -24.35 14.01 18.50
C LEU A 317 -25.08 13.23 19.62
N HIS A 318 -25.04 11.90 19.63
CA HIS A 318 -25.59 11.10 20.74
C HIS A 318 -24.89 11.33 22.09
N LEU A 319 -23.75 12.02 22.11
CA LEU A 319 -23.05 12.41 23.35
C LEU A 319 -23.39 13.84 23.81
N GLU A 320 -24.11 14.64 23.00
CA GLU A 320 -24.64 15.95 23.42
C GLU A 320 -25.77 15.81 24.44
N GLU A 321 -26.65 14.80 24.35
CA GLU A 321 -27.74 14.56 25.32
C GLU A 321 -27.19 14.42 26.76
N LYS A 322 -26.01 13.80 26.91
CA LYS A 322 -25.31 13.67 28.20
C LYS A 322 -24.67 14.97 28.72
N LEU A 323 -24.31 15.91 27.85
CA LEU A 323 -23.62 17.15 28.21
C LEU A 323 -24.55 18.33 28.39
N TYR A 324 -25.64 18.39 27.62
CA TYR A 324 -26.57 19.51 27.60
C TYR A 324 -27.95 19.19 28.15
N GLY A 325 -28.21 17.94 28.57
CA GLY A 325 -29.46 17.56 29.22
C GLY A 325 -30.69 17.85 28.36
N VAL A 326 -30.60 17.52 27.06
CA VAL A 326 -31.76 17.43 26.17
C VAL A 326 -32.03 15.96 25.92
#